data_AF-A0A957X1R8-F1
#
_entry.id   AF-A0A957X1R8-F1
#
_cell.length_a   1.000
_cell.length_b   1.000
_cell.length_c   1.000
_cell.angle_alpha   90.00
_cell.angle_beta   90.00
_cell.angle_gamma   90.00
#
_symmetry.space_group_name_H-M   'P 1'
#
loop_
_entity.id
_entity.type
_entity.pdbx_description
1 polymer ?
#
loop_
_entity_poly.entity_id
_entity_poly.type
_entity_poly.pdbx_seq_one_letter_code
_entity_poly.pdbx_strand_id
1 'polypeptide(L)'
;MNDLTKEVPFVTPHARPRRRRRPLLPGITAGVTLLVLTLLLWGVHSSQALVALCTVPSVNYSTIQAAVDDINCTTIELAAGTYTEAIVIKRDLTLRGAGNEQTILDGEHTHRPLTLGLT
;
A
#
# COMPACT_ATOMS: atom_id res chain seq x y z
N MET A 1 23.99 -8.64 -101.01
CA MET A 1 22.57 -8.33 -100.77
C MET A 1 22.40 -8.07 -99.29
N ASN A 2 22.59 -6.81 -98.90
CA ASN A 2 21.50 -5.84 -98.68
C ASN A 2 20.99 -6.00 -97.25
N ASP A 3 21.37 -5.07 -96.39
CA ASP A 3 20.69 -3.78 -96.24
C ASP A 3 19.80 -3.91 -95.02
N LEU A 4 20.03 -3.01 -94.06
CA LEU A 4 19.03 -2.32 -93.26
C LEU A 4 19.75 -1.76 -92.03
N THR A 5 20.40 -0.64 -92.30
CA THR A 5 20.46 0.49 -91.39
C THR A 5 19.09 0.68 -90.71
N LYS A 6 19.07 0.56 -89.39
CA LYS A 6 18.03 1.22 -88.59
C LYS A 6 18.63 1.70 -87.27
N GLU A 7 19.14 2.91 -87.34
CA GLU A 7 19.33 3.81 -86.21
C GLU A 7 18.03 3.83 -85.38
N VAL A 8 18.09 3.37 -84.13
CA VAL A 8 17.01 3.54 -83.15
C VAL A 8 17.39 4.73 -82.28
N PRO A 9 16.61 5.83 -82.24
CA PRO A 9 16.94 6.97 -81.41
C PRO A 9 16.78 6.59 -79.93
N PHE A 10 17.87 6.76 -79.17
CA PHE A 10 17.87 6.59 -77.72
C PHE A 10 17.11 7.75 -77.07
N VAL A 11 15.85 7.49 -76.72
CA VAL A 11 15.01 8.40 -75.93
C VAL A 11 15.55 8.40 -74.49
N THR A 12 15.98 9.56 -74.00
CA THR A 12 16.39 9.74 -72.61
C THR A 12 15.17 9.62 -71.68
N PRO A 13 15.20 8.74 -70.67
CA PRO A 13 14.12 8.65 -69.69
C PRO A 13 14.17 9.85 -68.74
N HIS A 14 13.16 10.72 -68.79
CA HIS A 14 12.94 11.74 -67.77
C HIS A 14 12.59 11.08 -66.43
N ALA A 15 13.52 11.13 -65.50
CA ALA A 15 13.36 10.67 -64.13
C ALA A 15 12.25 11.47 -63.43
N ARG A 16 11.11 10.82 -63.16
CA ARG A 16 10.04 11.42 -62.33
C ARG A 16 10.48 11.45 -60.86
N PRO A 17 10.37 12.59 -60.15
CA PRO A 17 10.72 12.65 -58.73
C PRO A 17 9.77 11.77 -57.91
N ARG A 18 10.33 10.79 -57.19
CA ARG A 18 9.60 9.93 -56.24
C ARG A 18 9.03 10.78 -55.11
N ARG A 19 7.71 10.94 -55.09
CA ARG A 19 6.96 11.56 -53.99
C ARG A 19 7.15 10.72 -52.72
N ARG A 20 7.97 11.19 -51.78
CA ARG A 20 8.17 10.55 -50.46
C ARG A 20 6.84 10.54 -49.71
N ARG A 21 6.26 9.35 -49.54
CA ARG A 21 5.12 9.13 -48.63
C ARG A 21 5.65 9.27 -47.20
N ARG A 22 5.19 10.30 -46.48
CA ARG A 22 5.48 10.46 -45.03
C ARG A 22 4.59 9.48 -44.27
N PRO A 23 5.15 8.57 -43.44
CA PRO A 23 4.33 7.70 -42.61
C PRO A 23 3.68 8.52 -41.50
N LEU A 24 2.36 8.40 -41.38
CA LEU A 24 1.55 8.96 -40.30
C LEU A 24 1.89 8.20 -39.00
N LEU A 25 2.49 8.91 -38.05
CA LEU A 25 2.89 8.39 -36.73
C LEU A 25 1.66 8.29 -35.80
N PRO A 26 1.45 7.15 -35.09
CA PRO A 26 0.36 6.99 -34.12
C PRO A 26 0.78 7.60 -32.77
N GLY A 27 0.50 8.90 -32.56
CA GLY A 27 0.93 9.62 -31.36
C GLY A 27 0.13 9.34 -30.08
N ILE A 28 -1.07 8.77 -30.16
CA ILE A 28 -2.04 8.76 -29.05
C ILE A 28 -1.97 7.46 -28.22
N THR A 29 -1.68 6.32 -28.84
CA THR A 29 -1.67 5.02 -28.15
C THR A 29 -0.49 4.86 -27.19
N ALA A 30 0.69 5.38 -27.56
CA ALA A 30 1.90 5.31 -26.73
C ALA A 30 1.80 6.19 -25.45
N GLY A 31 1.05 7.30 -25.52
CA GLY A 31 0.87 8.20 -24.38
C GLY A 31 0.01 7.58 -23.28
N VAL A 32 -1.07 6.88 -23.64
CA VAL A 32 -1.98 6.22 -22.70
C VAL A 32 -1.28 5.04 -22.01
N THR A 33 -0.48 4.26 -22.75
CA THR A 33 0.25 3.13 -22.17
C THR A 33 1.35 3.58 -21.20
N LEU A 34 2.02 4.70 -21.48
CA LEU A 34 3.06 5.23 -20.59
C LEU A 34 2.46 5.76 -19.28
N LEU A 35 1.30 6.42 -19.34
CA LEU A 35 0.58 6.93 -18.17
C LEU A 35 0.06 5.81 -17.26
N VAL A 36 -0.46 4.72 -17.84
CA VAL A 36 -0.92 3.55 -17.08
C VAL A 36 0.27 2.82 -16.44
N LEU A 37 1.39 2.70 -17.16
CA LEU A 37 2.60 2.06 -16.64
C LEU A 37 3.21 2.83 -15.47
N THR A 38 3.23 4.17 -15.52
CA THR A 38 3.74 4.98 -14.40
C THR A 38 2.84 4.92 -13.17
N LEU A 39 1.52 4.91 -13.36
CA LEU A 39 0.57 4.68 -12.27
C LEU A 39 0.74 3.29 -11.63
N LEU A 40 1.06 2.25 -12.41
CA LEU A 40 1.34 0.91 -11.88
C LEU A 40 2.73 0.81 -11.21
N LEU A 41 3.73 1.55 -11.72
CA LEU A 41 5.08 1.59 -11.15
C LEU A 41 5.13 2.36 -9.82
N TRP A 42 4.22 3.31 -9.58
CA TRP A 42 4.23 4.21 -8.41
C TRP A 42 3.04 3.96 -7.46
N GLY A 43 2.03 3.21 -7.92
CA GLY A 43 0.70 3.09 -7.30
C GLY A 43 0.50 1.96 -6.30
N VAL A 44 1.55 1.45 -5.66
CA VAL A 44 1.42 0.54 -4.51
C VAL A 44 2.28 1.07 -3.38
N HIS A 45 1.82 2.16 -2.77
CA HIS A 45 2.23 2.50 -1.42
C HIS A 45 1.34 1.70 -0.47
N SER A 46 1.77 0.49 -0.13
CA SER A 46 1.16 -0.27 0.95
C SER A 46 1.15 0.63 2.19
N SER A 47 -0.03 1.07 2.62
CA SER A 47 -0.20 1.71 3.91
C SER A 47 0.01 0.61 4.94
N GLN A 48 1.25 0.41 5.36
CA GLN A 48 1.54 -0.45 6.49
C GLN A 48 0.98 0.28 7.70
N ALA A 49 -0.26 -0.03 8.07
CA ALA A 49 -0.78 0.30 9.38
C ALA A 49 0.02 -0.54 10.38
N LEU A 50 1.16 -0.02 10.81
CA LEU A 50 1.83 -0.50 12.00
C LEU A 50 0.95 -0.10 13.18
N VAL A 51 -0.03 -0.95 13.48
CA VAL A 51 -0.70 -0.89 14.78
C VAL A 51 0.39 -1.20 15.80
N ALA A 52 0.74 -0.20 16.59
CA ALA A 52 1.69 -0.40 17.67
C ALA A 52 0.99 -1.27 18.74
N LEU A 53 1.34 -2.55 18.70
CA LEU A 53 0.72 -3.65 19.42
C LEU A 53 1.55 -3.99 20.65
N CYS A 54 0.89 -4.06 21.80
CA CYS A 54 1.51 -4.42 23.07
C CYS A 54 0.81 -5.63 23.67
N THR A 55 1.57 -6.66 24.02
CA THR A 55 1.03 -7.89 24.60
C THR A 55 1.25 -7.91 26.10
N VAL A 56 0.24 -8.30 26.87
CA VAL A 56 0.29 -8.40 28.33
C VAL A 56 -0.19 -9.79 28.76
N PRO A 57 0.58 -10.53 29.58
CA PRO A 57 1.91 -10.19 30.07
C PRO A 57 2.99 -10.37 28.98
N SER A 58 4.05 -9.59 29.08
CA SER A 58 5.28 -9.74 28.29
C SER A 58 6.50 -9.25 29.07
N VAL A 59 7.68 -9.38 28.48
CA VAL A 59 8.94 -8.87 29.07
C VAL A 59 8.93 -7.35 29.29
N ASN A 60 8.14 -6.61 28.51
CA ASN A 60 8.03 -5.15 28.61
C ASN A 60 6.88 -4.70 29.51
N TYR A 61 5.83 -5.52 29.62
CA TYR A 61 4.60 -5.17 30.35
C TYR A 61 4.15 -6.35 31.21
N SER A 62 4.43 -6.29 32.51
CA SER A 62 3.96 -7.27 33.48
C SER A 62 2.51 -7.01 33.93
N THR A 63 2.04 -5.77 33.82
CA THR A 63 0.68 -5.33 34.18
C THR A 63 0.00 -4.65 33.00
N ILE A 64 -1.33 -4.58 33.04
CA ILE A 64 -2.09 -3.89 32.00
C ILE A 64 -1.89 -2.39 32.11
N GLN A 65 -1.83 -1.82 33.32
CA GLN A 65 -1.58 -0.38 33.49
C GLN A 65 -0.25 0.05 32.86
N ALA A 66 0.81 -0.77 32.95
CA ALA A 66 2.10 -0.47 32.32
C ALA A 66 2.00 -0.34 30.79
N ALA A 67 1.19 -1.19 30.14
CA ALA A 67 0.94 -1.10 28.70
C ALA A 67 0.01 0.07 28.34
N VAL A 68 -0.96 0.41 29.21
CA VAL A 68 -1.85 1.57 29.04
C VAL A 68 -1.07 2.88 29.09
N ASP A 69 -0.12 2.98 30.03
CA ASP A 69 0.69 4.18 30.25
C ASP A 69 1.73 4.41 29.13
N ASP A 70 2.08 3.38 28.37
CA ASP A 70 2.97 3.52 27.21
C ASP A 70 2.24 4.17 26.03
N ILE A 71 2.66 5.38 25.66
CA ILE A 71 2.10 6.17 24.57
C ILE A 71 2.25 5.50 23.20
N ASN A 72 3.24 4.62 23.06
CA ASN A 72 3.47 3.89 21.82
C ASN A 72 2.42 2.79 21.65
N CYS A 73 1.83 2.25 22.72
CA CYS A 73 0.82 1.21 22.61
C CYS A 73 -0.50 1.80 22.10
N THR A 74 -0.97 1.38 20.93
CA THR A 74 -2.30 1.77 20.41
C THR A 74 -3.32 0.65 20.58
N THR A 75 -2.85 -0.60 20.53
CA THR A 75 -3.63 -1.80 20.82
C THR A 75 -2.91 -2.64 21.85
N ILE A 76 -3.63 -3.03 22.90
CA ILE A 76 -3.15 -3.88 23.97
C ILE A 76 -3.88 -5.22 23.88
N GLU A 77 -3.13 -6.28 23.63
CA GLU A 77 -3.60 -7.66 23.64
C GLU A 77 -3.33 -8.30 24.99
N LEU A 78 -4.39 -8.79 25.63
CA LEU A 78 -4.33 -9.50 26.89
C LEU A 78 -4.36 -11.00 26.60
N ALA A 79 -3.43 -11.73 27.21
CA ALA A 79 -3.50 -13.18 27.27
C ALA A 79 -4.72 -13.64 28.10
N ALA A 80 -5.01 -14.95 28.02
CA ALA A 80 -6.00 -15.55 28.89
C ALA A 80 -5.50 -15.51 30.35
N GLY A 81 -6.37 -15.12 31.28
CA GLY A 81 -6.02 -15.01 32.69
C GLY A 81 -6.88 -14.01 33.45
N THR A 82 -6.68 -14.01 34.77
CA THR A 82 -7.26 -13.03 35.70
C THR A 82 -6.21 -12.02 36.10
N TYR A 83 -6.50 -10.76 35.87
CA TYR A 83 -5.65 -9.62 36.19
C TYR A 83 -6.25 -8.91 37.41
N THR A 84 -5.61 -9.07 38.56
CA THR A 84 -6.03 -8.41 39.81
C THR A 84 -5.39 -7.03 39.88
N GLU A 85 -5.99 -6.06 39.19
CA GLU A 85 -5.55 -4.66 39.18
C GLU A 85 -6.73 -3.72 38.87
N ALA A 86 -6.61 -2.46 39.28
CA ALA A 86 -7.53 -1.41 38.89
C ALA A 86 -6.90 -0.53 37.81
N ILE A 87 -7.53 -0.45 36.64
CA ILE A 87 -6.96 0.21 35.46
C ILE A 87 -7.62 1.56 35.24
N VAL A 88 -6.82 2.57 34.87
CA VAL A 88 -7.30 3.89 34.46
C VAL A 88 -6.85 4.18 33.03
N ILE A 89 -7.80 4.32 32.13
CA ILE A 89 -7.56 4.69 30.72
C ILE A 89 -7.94 6.15 30.52
N LYS A 90 -6.95 6.98 30.16
CA LYS A 90 -7.09 8.43 29.93
C LYS A 90 -6.71 8.84 28.51
N ARG A 91 -6.81 7.92 27.56
CA ARG A 91 -6.46 8.15 26.16
C ARG A 91 -7.17 7.14 25.29
N ASP A 92 -7.23 7.42 23.99
CA ASP A 92 -7.77 6.49 23.02
C ASP A 92 -6.80 5.32 22.80
N LEU A 93 -7.28 4.10 23.05
CA LEU A 93 -6.58 2.85 22.78
C LEU A 93 -7.58 1.71 22.63
N THR A 94 -7.13 0.60 22.04
CA THR A 94 -7.89 -0.65 21.98
C THR A 94 -7.37 -1.62 23.04
N LEU A 95 -8.24 -2.13 23.91
CA LEU A 95 -7.93 -3.21 24.85
C LEU A 95 -8.66 -4.49 24.40
N ARG A 96 -7.92 -5.54 24.07
CA ARG A 96 -8.45 -6.78 23.49
C ARG A 96 -8.08 -7.99 24.33
N GLY A 97 -9.09 -8.73 24.79
CA GLY A 97 -8.90 -10.02 25.49
C GLY A 97 -8.57 -11.18 24.54
N ALA A 98 -8.11 -12.30 25.10
CA ALA A 98 -7.71 -13.50 24.36
C ALA A 98 -8.89 -14.28 23.73
N GLY A 99 -10.13 -13.91 24.07
CA GLY A 99 -11.34 -14.56 23.59
C GLY A 99 -12.49 -14.43 24.60
N ASN A 100 -13.65 -15.01 24.25
CA ASN A 100 -14.83 -15.00 25.12
C ASN A 100 -14.51 -15.67 26.47
N GLU A 101 -14.74 -14.95 27.56
CA GLU A 101 -14.54 -15.43 28.95
C GLU A 101 -13.11 -15.89 29.28
N GLN A 102 -12.12 -15.59 28.43
CA GLN A 102 -10.73 -16.00 28.66
C GLN A 102 -9.94 -14.97 29.47
N THR A 103 -10.39 -13.71 29.50
CA THR A 103 -9.69 -12.61 30.17
C THR A 103 -10.63 -11.98 31.19
N ILE A 104 -10.18 -11.89 32.43
CA ILE A 104 -10.93 -11.34 33.56
C ILE A 104 -10.11 -10.19 34.17
N LEU A 105 -10.72 -9.02 34.32
CA LEU A 105 -10.21 -7.93 35.14
C LEU A 105 -10.88 -8.00 36.52
N ASP A 106 -10.10 -8.26 37.55
CA ASP A 106 -10.55 -8.22 38.93
C ASP A 106 -10.03 -6.94 39.59
N GLY A 107 -10.95 -6.06 40.00
CA GLY A 107 -10.60 -4.79 40.64
C GLY A 107 -10.15 -4.94 42.09
N GLU A 108 -9.44 -6.00 42.45
CA GLU A 108 -8.93 -6.27 43.81
C GLU A 108 -10.02 -6.16 44.89
N HIS A 109 -11.24 -6.62 44.61
CA HIS A 109 -12.42 -6.44 45.48
C HIS A 109 -12.83 -4.98 45.79
N THR A 110 -12.25 -3.99 45.13
CA THR A 110 -12.59 -2.55 45.29
C THR A 110 -13.84 -2.13 44.51
N HIS A 111 -14.53 -3.09 43.87
CA HIS A 111 -15.70 -2.90 43.00
C HIS A 111 -15.47 -2.06 41.73
N ARG A 112 -14.22 -1.68 41.40
CA ARG A 112 -13.92 -0.79 40.27
C ARG A 112 -12.71 -1.27 39.45
N PRO A 113 -12.88 -2.32 38.61
CA PRO A 113 -11.80 -2.86 37.79
C PRO A 113 -11.30 -1.90 36.71
N LEU A 114 -12.16 -1.01 36.19
CA LEU A 114 -11.83 -0.10 35.10
C LEU A 114 -12.42 1.30 35.35
N THR A 115 -11.60 2.32 35.14
CA THR A 115 -12.00 3.73 35.12
C THR A 115 -11.63 4.36 33.78
N LEU A 116 -12.59 5.03 33.14
CA LEU A 116 -12.40 5.76 31.89
C LEU A 116 -12.39 7.27 32.18
N GLY A 117 -11.38 7.97 31.66
CA GLY A 117 -11.25 9.43 31.75
C GLY A 117 -11.47 10.10 30.41
N LEU A 118 -11.97 11.34 30.44
CA LEU A 118 -12.00 12.24 29.29
C LEU A 118 -10.72 13.08 29.28
N THR A 119 -10.11 13.23 28.11
CA THR A 119 -8.98 14.14 27.85
C THR A 119 -9.46 15.48 27.33
#